data_AF-A0A9E0T8S7-F1
#
_entry.id   AF-A0A9E0T8S7-F1
#
_cell.length_a   1.000
_cell.length_b   1.000
_cell.length_c   1.000
_cell.angle_alpha   90.00
_cell.angle_beta   90.00
_cell.angle_gamma   90.00
#
_symmetry.space_group_name_H-M   'P 1'
#
loop_
_entity.id
_entity.type
_entity.pdbx_description
1 polymer ?
#
loop_
_entity_poly.entity_id
_entity_poly.type
_entity_poly.pdbx_seq_one_letter_code
_entity_poly.pdbx_strand_id
1 'polypeptide(L)'
;MDSAILSLLGAFLLSIIGLFVFIWSLRKGLLVENPRAASAIFARGEIGHIDDPALGQAGQQRFQAAATEPGDSTHLPDEQEIDDRVAADRSSAFPVFMFISFACMWLLFGGIAGLTASLKLHWPDWLTSDAWMTFGRIRTVHLTAVLYGWITNAELGIIIWLMPRLLRRPLIGPMWIMLGGALVNVAIASGIGAIGAGWTDGLEYLEMPWQIGIFFAAGMVCIIGPVMYTLVNRKAESLYVTTWYHTAALLWITLLFIVGKMP
;
A
#
# COMPACT_ATOMS: atom_id res chain seq x y z
N MET A 1 38.42 7.34 6.20
CA MET A 1 37.12 7.53 6.90
C MET A 1 36.21 8.42 6.07
N ASP A 2 36.29 8.32 4.73
CA ASP A 2 36.06 9.49 3.88
C ASP A 2 34.86 9.32 2.93
N SER A 3 34.56 8.10 2.48
CA SER A 3 33.44 7.84 1.58
C SER A 3 32.08 7.92 2.28
N ALA A 4 31.96 7.37 3.49
CA ALA A 4 30.71 7.37 4.25
C ALA A 4 30.31 8.78 4.73
N ILE A 5 31.29 9.58 5.15
CA ILE A 5 31.05 10.97 5.56
C ILE A 5 30.70 11.82 4.33
N LEU A 6 31.39 11.65 3.19
CA LEU A 6 31.02 12.33 1.95
C LEU A 6 29.63 11.93 1.46
N SER A 7 29.26 10.65 1.54
CA SER A 7 27.94 10.20 1.09
C SER A 7 26.83 10.75 1.99
N LEU A 8 27.05 10.79 3.31
CA LEU A 8 26.12 11.40 4.27
C LEU A 8 25.98 12.91 4.04
N LEU A 9 27.10 13.62 3.88
CA LEU A 9 27.10 15.06 3.60
C LEU A 9 26.41 15.35 2.25
N GLY A 10 26.70 14.55 1.22
CA GLY A 10 26.08 14.65 -0.09
C GLY A 10 24.57 14.43 -0.06
N ALA A 11 24.11 13.39 0.64
CA ALA A 11 22.69 13.12 0.84
C ALA A 11 21.99 14.25 1.62
N PHE A 12 22.64 14.77 2.66
CA PHE A 12 22.12 15.89 3.46
C PHE A 12 21.99 17.17 2.63
N LEU A 13 23.02 17.54 1.87
CA LEU A 13 22.97 18.72 1.00
C LEU A 13 21.93 18.57 -0.11
N LEU A 14 21.84 17.38 -0.71
CA LEU A 14 20.81 17.09 -1.73
C LEU A 14 19.39 17.24 -1.13
N SER A 15 19.19 16.76 0.09
CA SER A 15 17.91 16.91 0.81
C SER A 15 17.57 18.38 1.08
N ILE A 16 18.54 19.19 1.54
CA ILE A 16 18.33 20.63 1.76
C ILE A 16 18.00 21.35 0.45
N ILE A 17 18.74 21.07 -0.63
CA ILE A 17 18.47 21.65 -1.94
C ILE A 17 17.06 21.25 -2.41
N GLY A 18 16.69 19.98 -2.27
CA GLY A 18 15.35 19.47 -2.57
C GLY A 18 14.26 20.23 -1.80
N LEU A 19 14.47 20.47 -0.50
CA LEU A 19 13.55 21.24 0.34
C LEU A 19 13.40 22.70 -0.14
N PHE A 20 14.51 23.39 -0.42
CA PHE A 20 14.45 24.78 -0.90
C PHE A 20 13.80 24.89 -2.28
N VAL A 21 14.06 23.94 -3.18
CA VAL A 21 13.41 23.84 -4.48
C VAL A 21 11.90 23.60 -4.31
N PHE A 22 11.51 22.72 -3.38
CA PHE A 22 10.12 22.47 -3.05
C PHE A 22 9.41 23.72 -2.50
N ILE A 23 10.02 24.42 -1.54
CA ILE A 23 9.49 25.68 -0.97
C ILE A 23 9.39 26.76 -2.06
N TRP A 24 10.40 26.88 -2.91
CA TRP A 24 10.38 27.82 -4.03
C TRP A 24 9.27 27.48 -5.04
N SER A 25 9.06 26.18 -5.32
CA SER A 25 7.99 25.68 -6.19
C SER A 25 6.60 26.03 -5.64
N LEU A 26 6.38 25.81 -4.33
CA LEU A 26 5.15 26.22 -3.64
C LEU A 26 4.96 27.73 -3.69
N ARG A 27 6.01 28.52 -3.41
CA ARG A 27 5.96 29.99 -3.46
C ARG A 27 5.61 30.51 -4.85
N LYS A 28 6.10 29.85 -5.91
CA LYS A 28 5.82 30.22 -7.31
C LYS A 28 4.46 29.72 -7.80
N GLY A 29 3.69 29.01 -6.96
CA GLY A 29 2.39 28.47 -7.33
C GLY A 29 2.48 27.40 -8.43
N LEU A 30 3.63 26.75 -8.60
CA LEU A 30 3.80 25.68 -9.59
C LEU A 30 3.07 24.39 -9.18
N LEU A 31 2.96 24.17 -7.87
CA LEU A 31 2.05 23.19 -7.29
C LEU A 31 0.75 23.93 -6.96
N VAL A 32 -0.11 24.09 -7.96
CA VAL A 32 -1.45 24.63 -7.75
C VAL A 32 -2.22 23.62 -6.90
N GLU A 33 -2.46 23.94 -5.63
CA GLU A 33 -3.54 23.32 -4.87
C GLU A 33 -4.83 23.72 -5.55
N ASN A 34 -5.28 22.93 -6.53
CA ASN A 34 -6.60 23.06 -7.09
C ASN A 34 -7.55 22.51 -6.02
N PRO A 35 -8.36 23.31 -5.31
CA PRO A 35 -9.29 22.78 -4.31
C PRO A 35 -10.29 21.82 -4.96
N ARG A 36 -10.50 21.93 -6.28
CA ARG A 36 -11.30 20.99 -7.09
C ARG A 36 -10.64 19.62 -7.28
N ALA A 37 -9.36 19.46 -6.93
CA ALA A 37 -8.72 18.15 -6.89
C ALA A 37 -9.23 17.31 -5.71
N ALA A 38 -9.67 17.95 -4.61
CA ALA A 38 -10.35 17.25 -3.51
C ALA A 38 -11.74 16.74 -3.93
N SER A 39 -12.44 17.50 -4.78
CA SER A 39 -13.70 17.05 -5.39
C SER A 39 -13.48 16.03 -6.51
N ALA A 40 -12.26 15.61 -6.85
CA ALA A 40 -12.05 14.55 -7.85
C ALA A 40 -12.67 13.21 -7.43
N ILE A 41 -12.85 13.01 -6.12
CA ILE A 41 -13.48 11.84 -5.50
C ILE A 41 -15.02 11.89 -5.60
N PHE A 42 -15.63 13.04 -5.91
CA PHE A 42 -17.09 13.19 -6.08
C PHE A 42 -17.42 13.54 -7.54
N ALA A 43 -18.52 13.03 -8.06
CA ALA A 43 -19.01 13.47 -9.37
C ALA A 43 -19.48 14.93 -9.27
N ARG A 44 -19.49 15.69 -10.37
CA ARG A 44 -20.09 17.04 -10.34
C ARG A 44 -21.55 16.92 -9.91
N GLY A 45 -21.94 17.61 -8.83
CA GLY A 45 -23.28 17.54 -8.24
C GLY A 45 -23.51 16.38 -7.24
N GLU A 46 -22.52 15.51 -7.01
CA GLU A 46 -22.59 14.49 -5.96
C GLU A 46 -22.19 15.10 -4.60
N ILE A 47 -23.18 15.54 -3.84
CA ILE A 47 -22.96 16.07 -2.49
C ILE A 47 -22.85 14.90 -1.52
N GLY A 48 -21.67 14.68 -0.95
CA GLY A 48 -21.47 13.69 0.11
C GLY A 48 -22.39 13.97 1.32
N HIS A 49 -22.78 12.92 2.04
CA HIS A 49 -23.51 13.07 3.29
C HIS A 49 -22.54 13.33 4.43
N ILE A 50 -22.76 14.39 5.21
CA ILE A 50 -21.94 14.69 6.37
C ILE A 50 -22.31 13.73 7.50
N ASP A 51 -21.46 12.72 7.68
CA ASP A 51 -21.63 11.67 8.68
C ASP A 51 -20.64 11.89 9.85
N ASP A 52 -20.71 13.06 10.49
CA ASP A 52 -19.92 13.38 11.67
C ASP A 52 -20.69 12.98 12.95
N PRO A 53 -20.23 11.95 13.70
CA PRO A 53 -20.91 11.48 14.91
C PRO A 53 -20.78 12.45 16.10
N ALA A 54 -19.90 13.45 16.03
CA ALA A 54 -19.80 14.50 17.04
C ALA A 54 -20.88 15.57 16.89
N LEU A 55 -21.52 15.65 15.71
CA LEU A 55 -22.62 16.55 15.45
C LEU A 55 -23.96 15.87 15.73
N GLY A 56 -24.85 16.53 16.49
CA GLY A 56 -26.26 16.13 16.55
C GLY A 56 -26.96 16.36 15.20
N GLN A 57 -28.15 15.80 15.00
CA GLN A 57 -28.91 15.89 13.73
C GLN A 57 -29.04 17.32 13.18
N ALA A 58 -29.28 18.31 14.05
CA ALA A 58 -29.39 19.71 13.66
C ALA A 58 -28.03 20.32 13.22
N GLY A 59 -26.93 19.84 13.78
CA GLY A 59 -25.57 20.23 13.37
C GLY A 59 -25.24 19.66 12.00
N GLN A 60 -25.48 18.36 11.80
CA GLN A 60 -25.30 17.68 10.52
C GLN A 60 -26.11 18.37 9.41
N GLN A 61 -27.39 18.68 9.66
CA GLN A 61 -28.24 19.37 8.68
C GLN A 61 -27.75 20.78 8.34
N ARG A 62 -27.25 21.55 9.32
CA ARG A 62 -26.68 22.88 9.07
C ARG A 62 -25.42 22.82 8.22
N PHE A 63 -24.52 21.89 8.53
CA PHE A 63 -23.30 21.70 7.75
C PHE A 63 -23.62 21.14 6.37
N GLN A 64 -24.59 20.24 6.24
CA GLN A 64 -25.05 19.72 4.95
C GLN A 64 -25.63 20.83 4.10
N ALA A 65 -26.46 21.70 4.68
CA ALA A 65 -27.02 22.87 4.01
C ALA A 65 -25.94 23.90 3.64
N ALA A 66 -24.91 24.06 4.46
CA ALA A 66 -23.77 24.93 4.16
C ALA A 66 -22.85 24.34 3.07
N ALA A 67 -22.66 23.02 3.04
CA ALA A 67 -21.91 22.32 2.01
C ALA A 67 -22.67 22.27 0.66
N THR A 68 -24.01 22.38 0.73
CA THR A 68 -24.89 22.49 -0.43
C THR A 68 -25.09 23.97 -0.78
N GLU A 69 -24.05 24.66 -1.27
CA GLU A 69 -24.24 26.04 -1.71
C GLU A 69 -25.23 26.13 -2.90
N PRO A 70 -26.10 27.16 -2.96
CA PRO A 70 -27.18 27.26 -3.95
C PRO A 70 -26.74 27.37 -5.43
N GLY A 71 -25.44 27.36 -5.73
CA GLY A 71 -24.89 27.48 -7.09
C GLY A 71 -24.59 26.15 -7.80
N ASP A 72 -24.55 25.01 -7.10
CA ASP A 72 -24.02 23.74 -7.66
C ASP A 72 -25.07 22.60 -7.71
N SER A 73 -26.28 22.83 -7.21
CA SER A 73 -27.35 21.82 -7.11
C SER A 73 -28.15 21.60 -8.41
N THR A 74 -27.78 22.27 -9.51
CA THR A 74 -28.49 22.19 -10.80
C THR A 74 -27.86 21.21 -11.78
N HIS A 75 -26.66 20.70 -11.50
CA HIS A 75 -26.07 19.62 -12.28
C HIS A 75 -26.49 18.27 -11.68
N LEU A 76 -27.38 17.57 -12.37
CA LEU A 76 -27.57 16.13 -12.13
C LEU A 76 -26.19 15.46 -12.19
N PRO A 77 -25.88 14.51 -11.28
CA PRO A 77 -24.66 13.73 -11.38
C PRO A 77 -24.52 13.20 -12.81
N ASP A 78 -23.38 13.44 -13.44
CA ASP A 78 -23.13 12.93 -14.78
C ASP A 78 -23.23 11.40 -14.74
N GLU A 79 -24.30 10.84 -15.33
CA GLU A 79 -24.55 9.40 -15.34
C GLU A 79 -23.35 8.63 -15.91
N GLN A 80 -22.62 9.24 -16.86
CA GLN A 80 -21.40 8.65 -17.42
C GLN A 80 -20.25 8.60 -16.40
N GLU A 81 -20.14 9.59 -15.50
CA GLU A 81 -19.14 9.60 -14.44
C GLU A 81 -19.44 8.54 -13.37
N ILE A 82 -20.72 8.29 -13.08
CA ILE A 82 -21.16 7.21 -12.18
C ILE A 82 -20.87 5.85 -12.82
N ASP A 83 -21.22 5.65 -14.09
CA ASP A 83 -20.98 4.39 -14.80
C ASP A 83 -19.47 4.07 -14.91
N ASP A 84 -18.64 5.08 -15.18
CA ASP A 84 -17.18 4.94 -15.22
C ASP A 84 -16.61 4.48 -13.85
N ARG A 85 -17.21 4.91 -12.74
CA ARG A 85 -16.81 4.47 -11.38
C ARG A 85 -17.24 3.06 -11.09
N VAL A 86 -18.46 2.68 -11.44
CA VAL A 86 -18.94 1.30 -11.29
C VAL A 86 -18.06 0.36 -12.11
N ALA A 87 -17.66 0.77 -13.33
CA ALA A 87 -16.72 0.01 -14.15
C ALA A 87 -15.33 -0.09 -13.49
N ALA A 88 -14.83 1.00 -12.90
CA ALA A 88 -13.57 0.99 -12.16
C ALA A 88 -13.61 0.05 -10.95
N ASP A 89 -14.67 0.10 -10.14
CA ASP A 89 -14.84 -0.78 -8.98
C ASP A 89 -14.96 -2.25 -9.38
N ARG A 90 -15.75 -2.55 -10.41
CA ARG A 90 -15.89 -3.91 -10.93
C ARG A 90 -14.57 -4.46 -11.45
N SER A 91 -13.72 -3.61 -12.04
CA SER A 91 -12.42 -4.04 -12.59
C SER A 91 -11.41 -4.48 -11.52
N SER A 92 -11.48 -3.90 -10.32
CA SER A 92 -10.57 -4.19 -9.20
C SER A 92 -11.18 -5.07 -8.11
N ALA A 93 -12.51 -5.29 -8.11
CA ALA A 93 -13.22 -5.96 -7.02
C ALA A 93 -12.62 -7.32 -6.62
N PHE A 94 -12.37 -8.20 -7.59
CA PHE A 94 -11.87 -9.54 -7.30
C PHE A 94 -10.41 -9.55 -6.81
N PRO A 95 -9.45 -8.84 -7.46
CA PRO A 95 -8.12 -8.66 -6.89
C PRO A 95 -8.13 -8.08 -5.47
N VAL A 96 -8.92 -7.04 -5.21
CA VAL A 96 -9.02 -6.40 -3.89
C VAL A 96 -9.52 -7.40 -2.85
N PHE A 97 -10.59 -8.14 -3.16
CA PHE A 97 -11.11 -9.17 -2.28
C PHE A 97 -10.04 -10.22 -1.93
N MET A 98 -9.29 -10.69 -2.92
CA MET A 98 -8.19 -11.63 -2.71
C MET A 98 -7.13 -11.05 -1.77
N PHE A 99 -6.60 -9.85 -2.05
CA PHE A 99 -5.55 -9.23 -1.24
C PHE A 99 -6.00 -8.99 0.20
N ILE A 100 -7.20 -8.45 0.42
CA ILE A 100 -7.72 -8.20 1.77
C ILE A 100 -7.96 -9.53 2.51
N SER A 101 -8.43 -10.57 1.83
CA SER A 101 -8.60 -11.90 2.44
C SER A 101 -7.27 -12.50 2.91
N PHE A 102 -6.24 -12.45 2.06
CA PHE A 102 -4.89 -12.88 2.43
C PHE A 102 -4.30 -12.00 3.54
N ALA A 103 -4.52 -10.69 3.52
CA ALA A 103 -4.08 -9.80 4.58
C ALA A 103 -4.66 -10.20 5.94
N CYS A 104 -5.98 -10.46 6.01
CA CYS A 104 -6.63 -10.94 7.23
C CYS A 104 -6.09 -12.31 7.69
N MET A 105 -5.88 -13.23 6.75
CA MET A 105 -5.30 -14.55 7.04
C MET A 105 -3.88 -14.42 7.64
N TRP A 106 -3.02 -13.60 7.04
CA TRP A 106 -1.66 -13.38 7.51
C TRP A 106 -1.62 -12.58 8.82
N LEU A 107 -2.56 -11.67 9.05
CA LEU A 107 -2.70 -10.97 10.32
C LEU A 107 -2.99 -11.95 11.44
N LEU A 108 -3.91 -12.89 11.21
CA LEU A 108 -4.22 -13.92 12.20
C LEU A 108 -3.00 -14.82 12.45
N PHE A 109 -2.36 -15.32 11.39
CA PHE A 109 -1.20 -16.19 11.51
C PHE A 109 0.00 -15.49 12.19
N GLY A 110 0.33 -14.28 11.73
CA GLY A 110 1.37 -13.44 12.32
C GLY A 110 1.04 -13.07 13.77
N GLY A 111 -0.21 -12.74 14.07
CA GLY A 111 -0.67 -12.46 15.43
C GLY A 111 -0.50 -13.65 16.38
N ILE A 112 -0.86 -14.86 15.93
CA ILE A 112 -0.65 -16.09 16.71
C ILE A 112 0.85 -16.32 16.96
N ALA A 113 1.69 -16.24 15.92
CA ALA A 113 3.14 -16.40 16.07
C ALA A 113 3.75 -15.34 17.02
N GLY A 114 3.27 -14.10 16.95
CA GLY A 114 3.67 -13.01 17.84
C GLY A 114 3.26 -13.24 19.29
N LEU A 115 2.04 -13.74 19.51
CA LEU A 115 1.57 -14.14 20.83
C LEU A 115 2.41 -15.29 21.40
N THR A 116 2.71 -16.31 20.59
CA THR A 116 3.61 -17.41 20.98
C THR A 116 5.00 -16.91 21.35
N ALA A 117 5.58 -16.00 20.56
CA ALA A 117 6.88 -15.39 20.85
C ALA A 117 6.85 -14.60 22.17
N SER A 118 5.77 -13.85 22.42
CA SER A 118 5.57 -13.09 23.67
C SER A 118 5.47 -14.01 24.89
N LEU A 119 4.68 -15.08 24.82
CA LEU A 119 4.55 -16.06 25.91
C LEU A 119 5.89 -16.73 26.25
N LYS A 120 6.74 -16.98 25.25
CA LYS A 120 8.08 -17.53 25.45
C LYS A 120 9.04 -16.61 26.19
N LEU A 121 8.82 -15.29 26.17
CA LEU A 121 9.60 -14.37 27.00
C LEU A 121 9.29 -14.52 28.50
N HIS A 122 8.10 -15.02 28.85
CA HIS A 122 7.70 -15.33 30.22
C HIS A 122 8.02 -16.77 30.62
N TRP A 123 7.83 -17.72 29.70
CA TRP A 123 8.10 -19.15 29.91
C TRP A 123 9.03 -19.69 28.81
N PRO A 124 10.35 -19.56 28.95
CA PRO A 124 11.31 -19.88 27.89
C PRO A 124 11.34 -21.36 27.51
N ASP A 125 11.07 -22.25 28.47
CA ASP A 125 11.09 -23.71 28.25
C ASP A 125 9.84 -24.22 27.53
N TRP A 126 8.80 -23.39 27.37
CA TRP A 126 7.54 -23.76 26.73
C TRP A 126 7.74 -24.01 25.23
N LEU A 127 7.27 -25.16 24.72
CA LEU A 127 7.29 -25.51 23.29
C LEU A 127 8.72 -25.51 22.69
N THR A 128 9.69 -26.08 23.39
CA THR A 128 11.11 -26.15 22.98
C THR A 128 11.53 -27.49 22.39
N SER A 129 10.64 -28.50 22.44
CA SER A 129 10.89 -29.83 21.87
C SER A 129 11.11 -29.81 20.36
N ASP A 130 10.46 -28.86 19.67
CA ASP A 130 10.56 -28.71 18.23
C ASP A 130 11.34 -27.46 17.83
N ALA A 131 12.30 -27.63 16.92
CA ALA A 131 13.21 -26.55 16.50
C ALA A 131 12.48 -25.34 15.89
N TRP A 132 11.43 -25.56 15.10
CA TRP A 132 10.65 -24.49 14.45
C TRP A 132 9.93 -23.57 15.43
N MET A 133 9.66 -24.07 16.64
CA MET A 133 8.93 -23.34 17.67
C MET A 133 9.84 -22.56 18.61
N THR A 134 11.17 -22.70 18.50
CA THR A 134 12.14 -21.93 19.29
C THR A 134 11.94 -20.42 19.13
N PHE A 135 12.26 -19.63 20.18
CA PHE A 135 11.99 -18.19 20.21
C PHE A 135 12.56 -17.45 18.99
N GLY A 136 13.81 -17.74 18.59
CA GLY A 136 14.45 -17.10 17.45
C GLY A 136 13.71 -17.34 16.13
N ARG A 137 13.22 -18.57 15.90
CA ARG A 137 12.49 -18.90 14.66
C ARG A 137 11.09 -18.35 14.67
N ILE A 138 10.33 -18.52 15.77
CA ILE A 138 8.93 -18.06 15.83
C ILE A 138 8.85 -16.52 15.78
N ARG A 139 9.81 -15.78 16.36
CA ARG A 139 9.93 -14.33 16.21
C ARG A 139 10.10 -13.95 14.74
N THR A 140 10.98 -14.64 14.04
CA THR A 140 11.29 -14.37 12.64
C THR A 140 10.10 -14.70 11.74
N VAL A 141 9.39 -15.80 12.03
CA VAL A 141 8.11 -16.16 11.38
C VAL A 141 7.06 -15.07 11.61
N HIS A 142 6.91 -14.58 12.85
CA HIS A 142 5.99 -13.49 13.17
C HIS A 142 6.30 -12.23 12.35
N LEU A 143 7.55 -11.75 12.38
CA LEU A 143 7.94 -10.53 11.65
C LEU A 143 7.72 -10.67 10.15
N THR A 144 8.08 -11.82 9.57
CA THR A 144 7.88 -12.11 8.14
C THR A 144 6.38 -12.14 7.78
N ALA A 145 5.56 -12.82 8.60
CA ALA A 145 4.12 -12.91 8.37
C ALA A 145 3.42 -11.56 8.52
N VAL A 146 3.83 -10.71 9.47
CA VAL A 146 3.23 -9.39 9.68
C VAL A 146 3.64 -8.41 8.58
N LEU A 147 4.94 -8.31 8.26
CA LEU A 147 5.43 -7.34 7.28
C LEU A 147 5.08 -7.73 5.84
N TYR A 148 5.50 -8.93 5.42
CA TYR A 148 5.29 -9.38 4.04
C TYR A 148 3.92 -10.00 3.85
N GLY A 149 3.39 -10.72 4.84
CA GLY A 149 2.04 -11.28 4.78
C GLY A 149 0.96 -10.20 4.93
N TRP A 150 0.81 -9.63 6.12
CA TRP A 150 -0.31 -8.74 6.40
C TRP A 150 -0.16 -7.35 5.77
N ILE A 151 0.89 -6.59 6.11
CA ILE A 151 1.04 -5.19 5.68
C ILE A 151 1.09 -5.09 4.16
N THR A 152 1.90 -5.92 3.51
CA THR A 152 2.04 -5.89 2.06
C THR A 152 0.73 -6.24 1.34
N ASN A 153 0.02 -7.31 1.75
CA ASN A 153 -1.26 -7.63 1.11
C ASN A 153 -2.34 -6.57 1.39
N ALA A 154 -2.37 -5.99 2.60
CA ALA A 154 -3.32 -4.93 2.93
C ALA A 154 -3.08 -3.69 2.06
N GLU A 155 -1.83 -3.25 1.96
CA GLU A 155 -1.45 -2.07 1.16
C GLU A 155 -1.69 -2.30 -0.33
N LEU A 156 -1.33 -3.47 -0.86
CA LEU A 156 -1.62 -3.83 -2.25
C LEU A 156 -3.13 -3.80 -2.53
N GLY A 157 -3.95 -4.33 -1.62
CA GLY A 157 -5.41 -4.24 -1.71
C GLY A 157 -5.92 -2.80 -1.76
N ILE A 158 -5.40 -1.93 -0.91
CA ILE A 158 -5.73 -0.49 -0.88
C ILE A 158 -5.32 0.18 -2.20
N ILE A 159 -4.11 -0.06 -2.68
CA ILE A 159 -3.62 0.52 -3.94
C ILE A 159 -4.50 0.12 -5.11
N ILE A 160 -4.79 -1.18 -5.23
CA ILE A 160 -5.54 -1.72 -6.37
C ILE A 160 -6.99 -1.23 -6.35
N TRP A 161 -7.54 -0.96 -5.17
CA TRP A 161 -8.86 -0.34 -5.01
C TRP A 161 -8.86 1.15 -5.34
N LEU A 162 -7.84 1.87 -4.85
CA LEU A 162 -7.81 3.33 -4.91
C LEU A 162 -7.37 3.86 -6.29
N MET A 163 -6.44 3.17 -6.95
CA MET A 163 -5.85 3.62 -8.22
C MET A 163 -6.90 3.80 -9.34
N PRO A 164 -7.80 2.86 -9.61
CA PRO A 164 -8.81 3.03 -10.67
C PRO A 164 -9.72 4.24 -10.44
N ARG A 165 -10.09 4.49 -9.17
CA ARG A 165 -10.96 5.59 -8.76
C ARG A 165 -10.27 6.94 -8.94
N LEU A 166 -9.05 7.08 -8.41
CA LEU A 166 -8.30 8.34 -8.50
C LEU A 166 -7.88 8.68 -9.93
N LEU A 167 -7.61 7.67 -10.76
CA LEU A 167 -7.19 7.85 -12.14
C LEU A 167 -8.35 7.94 -13.13
N ARG A 168 -9.59 7.76 -12.65
CA ARG A 168 -10.84 7.75 -13.44
C ARG A 168 -10.74 6.77 -14.62
N ARG A 169 -10.18 5.58 -14.36
CA ARG A 169 -9.95 4.58 -15.40
C ARG A 169 -10.04 3.18 -14.80
N PRO A 170 -10.73 2.22 -15.45
CA PRO A 170 -10.73 0.85 -14.99
C PRO A 170 -9.31 0.26 -14.97
N LEU A 171 -9.07 -0.61 -14.01
CA LEU A 171 -7.82 -1.34 -13.84
C LEU A 171 -7.59 -2.23 -15.05
N ILE A 172 -6.43 -2.09 -15.69
CA ILE A 172 -6.09 -2.88 -16.88
C ILE A 172 -5.13 -4.00 -16.47
N GLY A 173 -5.44 -5.23 -16.87
CA GLY A 173 -4.61 -6.40 -16.56
C GLY A 173 -4.81 -7.01 -15.16
N PRO A 174 -6.05 -7.22 -14.68
CA PRO A 174 -6.30 -7.84 -13.38
C PRO A 174 -5.67 -9.24 -13.25
N MET A 175 -5.51 -9.96 -14.37
CA MET A 175 -4.84 -11.26 -14.40
C MET A 175 -3.36 -11.20 -13.95
N TRP A 176 -2.62 -10.17 -14.36
CA TRP A 176 -1.23 -9.99 -13.95
C TRP A 176 -1.12 -9.64 -12.46
N ILE A 177 -2.07 -8.85 -11.96
CA ILE A 177 -2.18 -8.51 -10.55
C ILE A 177 -2.49 -9.76 -9.72
N MET A 178 -3.41 -10.60 -10.18
CA MET A 178 -3.75 -11.88 -9.56
C MET A 178 -2.55 -12.84 -9.53
N LEU A 179 -1.85 -12.97 -10.66
CA LEU A 179 -0.62 -13.76 -10.75
C LEU A 179 0.44 -13.23 -9.79
N GLY A 180 0.66 -11.92 -9.76
CA GLY A 180 1.62 -11.29 -8.89
C GLY A 180 1.28 -11.47 -7.40
N GLY A 181 0.01 -11.33 -7.03
CA GLY A 181 -0.48 -11.61 -5.68
C GLY A 181 -0.29 -13.07 -5.28
N ALA A 182 -0.54 -14.01 -6.19
CA ALA A 182 -0.28 -15.43 -5.95
C ALA A 182 1.22 -15.70 -5.72
N LEU A 183 2.10 -15.12 -6.56
CA LEU A 183 3.55 -15.25 -6.40
C LEU A 183 4.06 -14.67 -5.07
N VAL A 184 3.56 -13.49 -4.68
CA VAL A 184 3.87 -12.88 -3.38
C VAL A 184 3.45 -13.81 -2.23
N ASN A 185 2.22 -14.32 -2.25
CA ASN A 185 1.72 -15.20 -1.18
C ASN A 185 2.45 -16.55 -1.13
N VAL A 186 2.82 -17.12 -2.28
CA VAL A 186 3.66 -18.33 -2.35
C VAL A 186 5.06 -18.05 -1.79
N ALA A 187 5.66 -16.90 -2.12
CA ALA A 187 6.96 -16.51 -1.58
C ALA A 187 6.91 -16.38 -0.05
N ILE A 188 5.87 -15.74 0.49
CA ILE A 188 5.70 -15.57 1.94
C ILE A 188 5.51 -16.92 2.63
N ALA A 189 4.63 -17.78 2.11
CA ALA A 189 4.37 -19.10 2.68
C ALA A 189 5.62 -19.98 2.66
N SER A 190 6.36 -20.01 1.55
CA SER A 190 7.61 -20.76 1.43
C SER A 190 8.73 -20.14 2.27
N GLY A 191 8.80 -18.81 2.39
CA GLY A 191 9.74 -18.10 3.26
C GLY A 191 9.54 -18.44 4.74
N ILE A 192 8.29 -18.45 5.21
CA ILE A 192 7.94 -18.89 6.57
C ILE A 192 8.33 -20.36 6.78
N GLY A 193 8.07 -21.23 5.79
CA GLY A 193 8.50 -22.64 5.82
C GLY A 193 10.02 -22.79 5.91
N ALA A 194 10.77 -22.02 5.12
CA ALA A 194 12.23 -22.01 5.14
C ALA A 194 12.77 -21.54 6.50
N ILE A 195 12.25 -20.45 7.04
CA ILE A 195 12.61 -19.94 8.38
C ILE A 195 12.30 -20.99 9.45
N GLY A 196 11.14 -21.65 9.36
CA GLY A 196 10.76 -22.74 10.27
C GLY A 196 11.74 -23.92 10.23
N ALA A 197 12.22 -24.29 9.03
CA ALA A 197 13.26 -25.30 8.85
C ALA A 197 14.65 -24.84 9.30
N GLY A 198 14.86 -23.53 9.50
CA GLY A 198 16.13 -22.93 9.90
C GLY A 198 16.96 -22.40 8.73
N TRP A 199 16.39 -22.34 7.53
CA TRP A 199 17.01 -21.74 6.36
C TRP A 199 16.66 -20.25 6.29
N THR A 200 17.63 -19.41 6.67
CA THR A 200 17.46 -17.96 6.77
C THR A 200 18.77 -17.25 6.43
N ASP A 201 18.68 -16.04 5.89
CA ASP A 201 19.84 -15.20 5.59
C ASP A 201 20.29 -14.36 6.81
N GLY A 202 19.53 -14.37 7.92
CA GLY A 202 19.91 -13.73 9.18
C GLY A 202 19.91 -12.20 9.20
N LEU A 203 19.50 -11.56 8.09
CA LEU A 203 19.32 -10.11 7.98
C LEU A 203 17.91 -9.73 8.46
N GLU A 204 17.80 -8.87 9.46
CA GLU A 204 16.50 -8.45 10.00
C GLU A 204 15.65 -7.81 8.89
N TYR A 205 14.38 -8.23 8.81
CA TYR A 205 13.42 -7.90 7.75
C TYR A 205 13.73 -8.49 6.36
N LEU A 206 14.86 -9.16 6.17
CA LEU A 206 15.26 -9.84 4.94
C LEU A 206 15.62 -11.29 5.24
N GLU A 207 14.88 -11.95 6.14
CA GLU A 207 15.24 -13.28 6.63
C GLU A 207 14.93 -14.40 5.64
N MET A 208 13.96 -14.18 4.76
CA MET A 208 13.58 -15.10 3.68
C MET A 208 14.75 -15.28 2.70
N PRO A 209 15.18 -16.52 2.39
CA PRO A 209 16.27 -16.78 1.44
C PRO A 209 16.05 -16.14 0.07
N TRP A 210 17.11 -15.66 -0.58
CA TRP A 210 17.02 -14.98 -1.88
C TRP A 210 16.36 -15.83 -2.98
N GLN A 211 16.55 -17.15 -2.96
CA GLN A 211 15.93 -18.09 -3.91
C GLN A 211 14.40 -18.02 -3.87
N ILE A 212 13.84 -17.80 -2.68
CA ILE A 212 12.41 -17.60 -2.46
C ILE A 212 12.04 -16.13 -2.75
N GLY A 213 12.92 -15.19 -2.38
CA GLY A 213 12.76 -13.77 -2.65
C GLY A 213 12.54 -13.43 -4.13
N ILE A 214 13.07 -14.23 -5.07
CA ILE A 214 12.81 -14.06 -6.50
C ILE A 214 11.31 -14.09 -6.82
N PHE A 215 10.54 -14.99 -6.19
CA PHE A 215 9.10 -15.07 -6.41
C PHE A 215 8.38 -13.81 -5.90
N PHE A 216 8.83 -13.27 -4.76
CA PHE A 216 8.30 -12.00 -4.24
C PHE A 216 8.60 -10.84 -5.21
N ALA A 217 9.85 -10.70 -5.65
CA ALA A 217 10.24 -9.65 -6.59
C ALA A 217 9.49 -9.77 -7.93
N ALA A 218 9.40 -10.98 -8.49
CA ALA A 218 8.64 -11.23 -9.71
C ALA A 218 7.15 -10.91 -9.54
N GLY A 219 6.57 -11.26 -8.39
CA GLY A 219 5.18 -10.95 -8.07
C GLY A 219 4.92 -9.45 -7.98
N MET A 220 5.81 -8.71 -7.31
CA MET A 220 5.74 -7.25 -7.24
C MET A 220 5.85 -6.59 -8.62
N VAL A 221 6.75 -7.05 -9.49
CA VAL A 221 6.87 -6.55 -10.87
C VAL A 221 5.58 -6.81 -11.68
N CYS A 222 4.98 -7.99 -11.52
CA CYS A 222 3.70 -8.33 -12.16
C CYS A 222 2.54 -7.42 -11.71
N ILE A 223 2.57 -6.89 -10.49
CA ILE A 223 1.57 -5.94 -9.98
C ILE A 223 1.90 -4.51 -10.44
N ILE A 224 3.17 -4.11 -10.40
CA ILE A 224 3.63 -2.78 -10.78
C ILE A 224 3.29 -2.48 -12.24
N GLY A 225 3.50 -3.42 -13.17
CA GLY A 225 3.23 -3.21 -14.60
C GLY A 225 1.81 -2.69 -14.87
N PRO A 226 0.76 -3.43 -14.49
CA PRO A 226 -0.64 -3.01 -14.56
C PRO A 226 -0.96 -1.68 -13.88
N VAL A 227 -0.42 -1.44 -12.68
CA VAL A 227 -0.65 -0.20 -11.92
C VAL A 227 -0.02 1.00 -12.64
N MET A 228 1.23 0.86 -13.10
CA MET A 228 1.93 1.88 -13.88
C MET A 228 1.25 2.14 -15.22
N TYR A 229 0.81 1.08 -15.90
CA TYR A 229 0.06 1.22 -17.14
C TYR A 229 -1.25 1.99 -16.94
N THR A 230 -1.96 1.73 -15.84
CA THR A 230 -3.19 2.46 -15.48
C THR A 230 -2.88 3.94 -15.19
N LEU A 231 -1.75 4.23 -14.52
CA LEU A 231 -1.28 5.59 -14.21
C LEU A 231 -0.90 6.41 -15.45
N VAL A 232 -0.18 5.81 -16.40
CA VAL A 232 0.23 6.47 -17.65
C VAL A 232 -0.99 6.80 -18.51
N ASN A 233 -1.98 5.90 -18.54
CA ASN A 233 -3.17 6.05 -19.35
C ASN A 233 -4.35 6.72 -18.62
N ARG A 234 -4.12 7.39 -17.49
CA ARG A 234 -5.18 8.00 -16.68
C ARG A 234 -6.08 8.96 -17.46
N LYS A 235 -7.36 9.07 -17.06
CA LYS A 235 -8.26 10.14 -17.54
C LYS A 235 -8.21 11.39 -16.64
N ALA A 236 -7.69 11.28 -15.42
CA ALA A 236 -7.59 12.40 -14.49
C ALA A 236 -6.57 13.46 -14.93
N GLU A 237 -6.98 14.73 -14.94
CA GLU A 237 -6.15 15.88 -15.32
C GLU A 237 -5.03 16.17 -14.31
N SER A 238 -5.35 16.05 -13.02
CA SER A 238 -4.39 16.20 -11.91
C SER A 238 -4.30 14.90 -11.12
N LEU A 239 -3.10 14.63 -10.61
CA LEU A 239 -2.86 13.47 -9.78
C LEU A 239 -3.07 13.84 -8.32
N TYR A 240 -3.86 13.03 -7.62
CA TYR A 240 -4.04 13.18 -6.18
C TYR A 240 -2.75 12.78 -5.45
N VAL A 241 -2.45 13.47 -4.34
CA VAL A 241 -1.21 13.26 -3.56
C VAL A 241 -1.04 11.80 -3.15
N THR A 242 -2.13 11.14 -2.76
CA THR A 242 -2.13 9.73 -2.40
C THR A 242 -1.71 8.82 -3.56
N THR A 243 -2.00 9.17 -4.81
CA THR A 243 -1.51 8.42 -5.98
C THR A 243 0.01 8.46 -6.06
N TRP A 244 0.64 9.59 -5.74
CA TRP A 244 2.10 9.73 -5.77
C TRP A 244 2.76 8.87 -4.70
N TYR A 245 2.24 8.92 -3.47
CA TYR A 245 2.77 8.11 -2.36
C TYR A 245 2.65 6.61 -2.63
N HIS A 246 1.50 6.13 -3.09
CA HIS A 246 1.32 4.71 -3.40
C HIS A 246 2.20 4.23 -4.57
N THR A 247 2.34 5.06 -5.61
CA THR A 247 3.21 4.73 -6.75
C THR A 247 4.68 4.68 -6.30
N ALA A 248 5.12 5.68 -5.52
CA ALA A 248 6.47 5.72 -4.98
C ALA A 248 6.72 4.52 -4.05
N ALA A 249 5.78 4.20 -3.16
CA ALA A 249 5.89 3.07 -2.24
C ALA A 249 6.08 1.74 -2.97
N LEU A 250 5.28 1.46 -4.01
CA LEU A 250 5.40 0.25 -4.83
C LEU A 250 6.77 0.10 -5.49
N LEU A 251 7.26 1.18 -6.08
CA LEU A 251 8.56 1.18 -6.75
C LEU A 251 9.69 1.06 -5.73
N TRP A 252 9.60 1.78 -4.62
CA TRP A 252 10.63 1.83 -3.59
C TRP A 252 10.80 0.49 -2.88
N ILE A 253 9.70 -0.15 -2.44
CA ILE A 253 9.81 -1.45 -1.76
C ILE A 253 10.40 -2.52 -2.68
N THR A 254 10.03 -2.51 -3.95
CA THR A 254 10.53 -3.48 -4.93
C THR A 254 12.01 -3.25 -5.23
N LEU A 255 12.41 -1.99 -5.39
CA LEU A 255 13.82 -1.62 -5.59
C LEU A 255 14.67 -1.98 -4.37
N LEU A 256 14.24 -1.61 -3.17
CA LEU A 256 14.93 -1.93 -1.92
C LEU A 256 15.05 -3.44 -1.73
N PHE A 257 13.99 -4.19 -2.01
CA PHE A 257 14.02 -5.63 -1.91
C PHE A 257 15.03 -6.23 -2.90
N ILE A 258 15.02 -5.81 -4.16
CA ILE A 258 15.98 -6.30 -5.17
C ILE A 258 17.41 -5.98 -4.76
N VAL A 259 17.70 -4.73 -4.38
CA VAL A 259 19.06 -4.29 -4.02
C VAL A 259 19.55 -4.94 -2.71
N GLY A 260 18.66 -5.10 -1.73
CA GLY A 260 19.02 -5.67 -0.43
C GLY A 260 19.08 -7.20 -0.42
N LYS A 261 18.43 -7.87 -1.38
CA LYS A 261 18.21 -9.32 -1.35
C LYS A 261 18.94 -10.08 -2.46
N MET A 262 19.11 -9.49 -3.64
CA MET A 262 19.71 -10.19 -4.76
C MET A 262 21.24 -10.23 -4.61
N PRO A 263 21.88 -11.37 -4.91
CA PRO A 263 23.32 -11.53 -4.82
C PRO A 263 24.10 -10.66 -5.82
#